data_AF-A0A3D9L7E8-F1
#
_entry.id   AF-A0A3D9L7E8-F1
#
_cell.length_a   1.000
_cell.length_b   1.000
_cell.length_c   1.000
_cell.angle_alpha   90.00
_cell.angle_beta   90.00
_cell.angle_gamma   90.00
#
_symmetry.space_group_name_H-M   'P 1'
#
loop_
_entity.id
_entity.type
_entity.pdbx_description
1 polymer ?
#
loop_
_entity_poly.entity_id
_entity_poly.type
_entity_poly.pdbx_seq_one_letter_code
_entity_poly.pdbx_strand_id
1 'polypeptide(L)'
;MTSASSQERRPGLHPALSSRQGAALIEETSSVQNLMRDSVDAIRNLKFVSRHGDAVFTLGSIGVEKTMKVMLGCHEVEKTGMWPSQTKLQRWGHGVSKLDTRLRRAVNENLPNATHVGYAKTLATNVNASEILPLLFATFDRYGKSGRFHHLDILATDEPGTDDPPSAYWEQVELHVRATHSGFHDVPYGDNQALEEYETRLRNRIADELETWWYCVHRLGVQGCFGDLGRKIGWAIWEVGRPGPDPARG
;
A
#
# COMPACT_ATOMS: atom_id res chain seq x y z
N MET A 1 54.00 17.20 8.41
CA MET A 1 53.48 16.03 9.14
C MET A 1 52.23 16.51 9.87
N THR A 2 51.06 16.35 9.24
CA THR A 2 49.98 15.41 9.64
C THR A 2 49.39 15.76 11.01
N SER A 3 48.11 16.14 11.13
CA SER A 3 46.98 15.33 10.70
C SER A 3 45.77 16.19 10.32
N ALA A 4 45.21 15.94 9.13
CA ALA A 4 43.82 16.25 8.86
C ALA A 4 42.99 15.15 9.52
N SER A 5 42.17 15.52 10.51
CA SER A 5 41.22 14.59 11.09
C SER A 5 40.22 14.18 10.01
N SER A 6 40.32 12.95 9.55
CA SER A 6 39.26 12.26 8.84
C SER A 6 38.07 12.18 9.79
N GLN A 7 37.12 13.12 9.68
CA GLN A 7 35.77 12.93 10.19
C GLN A 7 35.24 11.68 9.49
N GLU A 8 35.24 10.57 10.21
CA GLU A 8 34.53 9.36 9.82
C GLU A 8 33.10 9.77 9.49
N ARG A 9 32.78 9.78 8.19
CA ARG A 9 31.40 9.88 7.74
C ARG A 9 30.67 8.72 8.38
N ARG A 10 29.84 8.99 9.39
CA ARG A 10 28.84 8.02 9.86
C ARG A 10 28.20 7.44 8.60
N PRO A 11 28.16 6.11 8.44
CA PRO A 11 27.59 5.53 7.23
C PRO A 11 26.14 5.99 7.14
N GLY A 12 25.87 6.90 6.21
CA GLY A 12 24.51 7.29 5.86
C GLY A 12 23.75 6.07 5.35
N LEU A 13 22.42 6.13 5.39
CA LEU A 13 21.56 5.02 4.96
C LEU A 13 21.93 4.46 3.57
N HIS A 14 22.35 5.34 2.66
CA HIS A 14 22.87 5.00 1.33
C HIS A 14 23.77 6.16 0.81
N PRO A 15 24.87 5.89 0.06
CA PRO A 15 25.79 6.94 -0.41
C PRO A 15 25.14 7.98 -1.34
N ALA A 16 24.06 7.60 -2.03
CA ALA A 16 23.27 8.50 -2.88
C ALA A 16 22.42 9.53 -2.11
N LEU A 17 22.29 9.40 -0.79
CA LEU A 17 21.45 10.25 0.03
C LEU A 17 22.30 11.15 0.92
N SER A 18 21.93 12.43 0.98
CA SER A 18 22.39 13.30 2.06
C SER A 18 21.89 12.78 3.41
N SER A 19 22.55 13.18 4.51
CA SER A 19 22.11 12.82 5.86
C SER A 19 20.67 13.24 6.15
N ARG A 20 20.23 14.41 5.62
CA ARG A 20 18.85 14.89 5.75
C ARG A 20 17.85 14.02 4.98
N GLN A 21 18.18 13.62 3.76
CA GLN A 21 17.34 12.69 2.99
C GLN A 21 17.27 11.31 3.66
N GLY A 22 18.38 10.82 4.19
CA GLY A 22 18.42 9.55 4.93
C GLY A 22 17.51 9.57 6.17
N ALA A 23 17.56 10.64 6.97
CA ALA A 23 16.69 10.81 8.13
C ALA A 23 15.22 10.92 7.72
N ALA A 24 14.90 11.74 6.71
CA ALA A 24 13.53 11.87 6.20
C ALA A 24 12.99 10.52 5.70
N LEU A 25 13.80 9.72 5.01
CA LEU A 25 13.38 8.40 4.54
C LEU A 25 13.08 7.43 5.68
N ILE A 26 13.81 7.49 6.80
CA ILE A 26 13.53 6.67 7.99
C ILE A 26 12.19 7.06 8.61
N GLU A 27 11.91 8.36 8.73
CA GLU A 27 10.62 8.86 9.21
C GLU A 27 9.46 8.44 8.29
N GLU A 28 9.63 8.60 6.98
CA GLU A 28 8.64 8.16 5.99
C GLU A 28 8.41 6.65 6.04
N THR A 29 9.46 5.87 6.28
CA THR A 29 9.38 4.40 6.43
C THR A 29 8.60 4.00 7.68
N SER A 30 8.84 4.68 8.80
CA SER A 30 8.09 4.48 10.04
C SER A 30 6.61 4.87 9.88
N SER A 31 6.36 5.97 9.15
CA SER A 31 5.01 6.39 8.79
C SER A 31 4.31 5.37 7.91
N VAL A 32 4.99 4.76 6.93
CA VAL A 32 4.46 3.66 6.11
C VAL A 32 4.03 2.48 7.00
N GLN A 33 4.92 2.01 7.88
CA GLN A 33 4.63 0.86 8.74
C GLN A 33 3.38 1.11 9.60
N ASN A 34 3.29 2.28 10.24
CA ASN A 34 2.14 2.66 11.06
C ASN A 34 0.86 2.76 10.22
N LEU A 35 0.89 3.50 9.11
CA LEU A 35 -0.29 3.68 8.26
C LEU A 35 -0.80 2.36 7.70
N MET A 36 0.09 1.45 7.29
CA MET A 36 -0.33 0.15 6.74
C MET A 36 -0.93 -0.77 7.80
N ARG A 37 -0.32 -0.86 9.00
CA ARG A 37 -0.93 -1.58 10.13
C ARG A 37 -2.31 -1.02 10.43
N ASP A 38 -2.39 0.29 10.65
CA ASP A 38 -3.61 0.94 11.09
C ASP A 38 -4.69 0.89 9.99
N SER A 39 -4.31 0.86 8.70
CA SER A 39 -5.24 0.63 7.58
C SER A 39 -5.85 -0.77 7.62
N VAL A 40 -5.02 -1.81 7.80
CA VAL A 40 -5.49 -3.20 7.90
C VAL A 40 -6.44 -3.33 9.09
N ASP A 41 -6.06 -2.78 10.24
CA ASP A 41 -6.89 -2.83 11.44
C ASP A 41 -8.19 -2.02 11.29
N ALA A 42 -8.15 -0.88 10.61
CA ALA A 42 -9.35 -0.10 10.31
C ALA A 42 -10.33 -0.88 9.41
N ILE A 43 -9.85 -1.61 8.41
CA ILE A 43 -10.71 -2.45 7.56
C ILE A 43 -11.35 -3.56 8.40
N ARG A 44 -10.55 -4.29 9.20
CA ARG A 44 -11.04 -5.39 10.04
C ARG A 44 -12.15 -4.95 11.00
N ASN A 45 -12.02 -3.74 11.54
CA ASN A 45 -12.95 -3.17 12.52
C ASN A 45 -14.07 -2.31 11.93
N LEU A 46 -14.16 -2.21 10.60
CA LEU A 46 -15.16 -1.37 9.93
C LEU A 46 -16.58 -1.90 10.22
N LYS A 47 -17.41 -1.17 10.94
CA LYS A 47 -18.80 -1.63 11.18
C LYS A 47 -19.78 -1.24 10.08
N PHE A 48 -19.70 -0.01 9.62
CA PHE A 48 -20.60 0.59 8.64
C PHE A 48 -19.80 1.54 7.77
N VAL A 49 -19.70 1.25 6.47
CA VAL A 49 -18.94 2.06 5.51
C VAL A 49 -19.43 3.51 5.50
N SER A 50 -20.74 3.72 5.55
CA SER A 50 -21.36 5.05 5.52
C SER A 50 -21.07 5.93 6.74
N ARG A 51 -20.63 5.34 7.87
CA ARG A 51 -20.35 6.08 9.12
C ARG A 51 -18.89 6.03 9.54
N HIS A 52 -18.18 5.00 9.12
CA HIS A 52 -16.85 4.66 9.62
C HIS A 52 -15.83 4.48 8.49
N GLY A 53 -16.24 4.65 7.23
CA GLY A 53 -15.38 4.49 6.06
C GLY A 53 -14.28 5.54 5.97
N ASP A 54 -14.47 6.75 6.51
CA ASP A 54 -13.48 7.84 6.40
C ASP A 54 -12.10 7.45 6.95
N ALA A 55 -12.05 6.73 8.07
CA ALA A 55 -10.80 6.25 8.64
C ALA A 55 -10.11 5.25 7.72
N VAL A 56 -10.87 4.27 7.20
CA VAL A 56 -10.38 3.27 6.23
C VAL A 56 -9.84 3.93 4.98
N PHE A 57 -10.59 4.86 4.40
CA PHE A 57 -10.22 5.51 3.15
C PHE A 57 -9.04 6.46 3.32
N THR A 58 -8.97 7.19 4.44
CA THR A 58 -7.85 8.09 4.74
C THR A 58 -6.56 7.30 4.96
N LEU A 59 -6.59 6.33 5.87
CA LEU A 59 -5.42 5.53 6.21
C LEU A 59 -4.96 4.72 5.00
N GLY A 60 -5.88 4.03 4.33
CA GLY A 60 -5.58 3.18 3.17
C GLY A 60 -5.02 3.97 1.99
N SER A 61 -5.62 5.12 1.65
CA SER A 61 -5.11 5.95 0.55
C SER A 61 -3.71 6.48 0.79
N ILE A 62 -3.45 7.04 1.98
CA ILE A 62 -2.14 7.59 2.31
C ILE A 62 -1.11 6.47 2.50
N GLY A 63 -1.47 5.40 3.19
CA GLY A 63 -0.60 4.26 3.48
C GLY A 63 -0.11 3.56 2.22
N VAL A 64 -1.03 3.20 1.32
CA VAL A 64 -0.69 2.55 0.06
C VAL A 64 0.12 3.47 -0.85
N GLU A 65 -0.31 4.73 -1.01
CA GLU A 65 0.43 5.73 -1.81
C GLU A 65 1.87 5.90 -1.31
N LYS A 66 2.02 6.11 0.01
CA LYS A 66 3.33 6.35 0.62
C LYS A 66 4.23 5.12 0.51
N THR A 67 3.70 3.92 0.75
CA THR A 67 4.43 2.66 0.55
C THR A 67 4.97 2.56 -0.87
N MET A 68 4.13 2.78 -1.87
CA MET A 68 4.54 2.72 -3.28
C MET A 68 5.59 3.77 -3.62
N LYS A 69 5.42 5.02 -3.15
CA LYS A 69 6.39 6.11 -3.40
C LYS A 69 7.74 5.86 -2.75
N VAL A 70 7.77 5.33 -1.52
CA VAL A 70 9.01 4.99 -0.81
C VAL A 70 9.76 3.90 -1.57
N MET A 71 9.10 2.82 -1.97
CA MET A 71 9.74 1.72 -2.70
C MET A 71 10.17 2.13 -4.12
N LEU A 72 9.36 2.91 -4.83
CA LEU A 72 9.72 3.47 -6.13
C LEU A 72 10.89 4.47 -6.02
N GLY A 73 10.97 5.23 -4.92
CA GLY A 73 12.10 6.11 -4.65
C GLY A 73 13.40 5.33 -4.44
N CYS A 74 13.33 4.20 -3.74
CA CYS A 74 14.48 3.29 -3.60
C CYS A 74 14.95 2.75 -4.95
N HIS A 75 14.00 2.30 -5.78
CA HIS A 75 14.30 1.85 -7.15
C HIS A 75 14.89 2.96 -8.02
N GLU A 76 14.43 4.20 -7.89
CA GLU A 76 15.00 5.33 -8.62
C GLU A 76 16.45 5.62 -8.19
N VAL A 77 16.75 5.52 -6.89
CA VAL A 77 18.12 5.64 -6.37
C VAL A 77 19.03 4.59 -6.98
N GLU A 78 18.58 3.35 -7.09
CA GLU A 78 19.33 2.27 -7.74
C GLU A 78 19.62 2.62 -9.21
N LYS A 79 18.60 3.11 -9.93
CA LYS A 79 18.69 3.38 -11.37
C LYS A 79 19.52 4.61 -11.71
N THR A 80 19.47 5.65 -10.87
CA THR A 80 19.99 6.99 -11.21
C THR A 80 21.03 7.52 -10.24
N GLY A 81 21.28 6.82 -9.14
CA GLY A 81 22.15 7.29 -8.07
C GLY A 81 21.59 8.48 -7.29
N MET A 82 20.29 8.79 -7.42
CA MET A 82 19.65 9.94 -6.77
C MET A 82 18.21 9.65 -6.37
N TRP A 83 17.75 10.27 -5.27
CA TRP A 83 16.33 10.26 -4.92
C TRP A 83 15.50 11.05 -5.95
N PRO A 84 14.25 10.65 -6.25
CA PRO A 84 13.39 11.41 -7.16
C PRO A 84 13.27 12.89 -6.77
N SER A 85 13.35 13.79 -7.74
CA SER A 85 13.09 15.21 -7.51
C SER A 85 11.62 15.45 -7.13
N GLN A 86 11.35 16.59 -6.49
CA GLN A 86 9.97 16.99 -6.17
C GLN A 86 9.05 16.98 -7.39
N THR A 87 9.51 17.52 -8.52
CA THR A 87 8.75 17.49 -9.79
C THR A 87 8.44 16.07 -10.23
N LYS A 88 9.38 15.13 -10.08
CA LYS A 88 9.15 13.73 -10.43
C LYS A 88 8.12 13.07 -9.51
N LEU A 89 8.21 13.31 -8.21
CA LEU A 89 7.22 12.84 -7.23
C LEU A 89 5.81 13.41 -7.51
N GLN A 90 5.72 14.69 -7.87
CA GLN A 90 4.46 15.34 -8.26
C GLN A 90 3.88 14.73 -9.55
N ARG A 91 4.72 14.41 -10.54
CA ARG A 91 4.29 13.73 -11.78
C ARG A 91 3.84 12.28 -11.55
N TRP A 92 4.36 11.62 -10.51
CA TRP A 92 3.80 10.34 -10.11
C TRP A 92 2.36 10.50 -9.62
N GLY A 93 2.06 11.64 -9.01
CA GLY A 93 0.73 12.05 -8.58
C GLY A 93 0.30 11.38 -7.28
N HIS A 94 -0.98 11.54 -6.95
CA HIS A 94 -1.66 10.85 -5.84
C HIS A 94 -2.40 9.58 -6.32
N GLY A 95 -2.09 9.15 -7.54
CA GLY A 95 -2.85 8.14 -8.25
C GLY A 95 -2.49 6.73 -7.79
N VAL A 96 -3.19 6.12 -6.83
CA VAL A 96 -2.83 4.80 -6.27
C VAL A 96 -2.73 3.75 -7.38
N SER A 97 -3.74 3.65 -8.26
CA SER A 97 -3.72 2.67 -9.37
C SER A 97 -2.56 2.91 -10.34
N LYS A 98 -2.19 4.18 -10.60
CA LYS A 98 -1.03 4.51 -11.45
C LYS A 98 0.30 4.20 -10.77
N LEU A 99 0.38 4.34 -9.45
CA LEU A 99 1.54 3.97 -8.66
C LEU A 99 1.70 2.45 -8.61
N ASP A 100 0.61 1.70 -8.50
CA ASP A 100 0.62 0.24 -8.54
C ASP A 100 1.19 -0.29 -9.87
N THR A 101 0.73 0.24 -11.02
CA THR A 101 1.32 -0.10 -12.33
C THR A 101 2.82 0.18 -12.37
N ARG A 102 3.27 1.31 -11.81
CA ARG A 102 4.70 1.66 -11.77
C ARG A 102 5.49 0.73 -10.86
N LEU A 103 4.93 0.38 -9.69
CA LEU A 103 5.54 -0.52 -8.72
C LEU A 103 5.73 -1.91 -9.33
N ARG A 104 4.68 -2.48 -9.93
CA ARG A 104 4.73 -3.79 -10.61
C ARG A 104 5.75 -3.80 -11.73
N ARG A 105 5.83 -2.72 -12.51
CA ARG A 105 6.86 -2.58 -13.55
C ARG A 105 8.27 -2.57 -12.95
N ALA A 106 8.52 -1.79 -11.90
CA ALA A 106 9.81 -1.74 -11.24
C ALA A 106 10.22 -3.12 -10.66
N VAL A 107 9.26 -3.86 -10.10
CA VAL A 107 9.48 -5.24 -9.63
C VAL A 107 9.86 -6.15 -10.80
N ASN A 108 9.10 -6.13 -11.89
CA ASN A 108 9.35 -6.99 -13.05
C ASN A 108 10.69 -6.69 -13.73
N GLU A 109 11.08 -5.42 -13.84
CA GLU A 109 12.36 -4.99 -14.39
C GLU A 109 13.56 -5.54 -13.57
N ASN A 110 13.42 -5.62 -12.25
CA ASN A 110 14.50 -6.06 -11.35
C ASN A 110 14.35 -7.47 -10.78
N LEU A 111 13.29 -8.19 -11.15
CA LEU A 111 13.05 -9.55 -10.69
C LEU A 111 14.25 -10.50 -10.97
N PRO A 112 14.93 -10.42 -12.12
CA PRO A 112 16.12 -11.24 -12.37
C PRO A 112 17.29 -10.98 -11.41
N ASN A 113 17.32 -9.80 -10.78
CA ASN A 113 18.38 -9.38 -9.86
C ASN A 113 18.04 -9.69 -8.38
N ALA A 114 16.90 -10.35 -8.12
CA ALA A 114 16.50 -10.72 -6.78
C ALA A 114 17.43 -11.78 -6.19
N THR A 115 17.71 -11.70 -4.88
CA THR A 115 18.55 -12.68 -4.16
C THR A 115 18.02 -14.11 -4.33
N HIS A 116 16.71 -14.31 -4.20
CA HIS A 116 16.03 -15.56 -4.52
C HIS A 116 14.93 -15.31 -5.57
N VAL A 117 15.31 -15.38 -6.85
CA VAL A 117 14.42 -15.10 -7.99
C VAL A 117 13.12 -15.90 -7.95
N GLY A 118 13.18 -17.21 -7.65
CA GLY A 118 11.98 -18.05 -7.58
C GLY A 118 10.98 -17.57 -6.53
N TYR A 119 11.47 -17.20 -5.34
CA TYR A 119 10.64 -16.67 -4.26
C TYR A 119 10.07 -15.28 -4.59
N ALA A 120 10.91 -14.37 -5.13
CA ALA A 120 10.45 -13.07 -5.60
C ALA A 120 9.37 -13.17 -6.68
N LYS A 121 9.51 -14.15 -7.59
CA LYS A 121 8.51 -14.44 -8.62
C LYS A 121 7.18 -14.86 -8.00
N THR A 122 7.17 -15.75 -7.00
CA THR A 122 5.95 -16.14 -6.29
C THR A 122 5.26 -14.93 -5.67
N LEU A 123 6.01 -14.05 -4.99
CA LEU A 123 5.43 -12.84 -4.39
C LEU A 123 4.81 -11.90 -5.45
N ALA A 124 5.52 -11.67 -6.55
CA ALA A 124 5.01 -10.86 -7.65
C ALA A 124 3.76 -11.48 -8.30
N THR A 125 3.75 -12.81 -8.48
CA THR A 125 2.59 -13.55 -8.98
C THR A 125 1.40 -13.42 -8.04
N ASN A 126 1.57 -13.54 -6.72
CA ASN A 126 0.48 -13.39 -5.76
C ASN A 126 -0.16 -11.99 -5.85
N VAL A 127 0.65 -10.94 -5.92
CA VAL A 127 0.15 -9.56 -6.09
C VAL A 127 -0.57 -9.39 -7.43
N ASN A 128 -0.11 -10.07 -8.49
CA ASN A 128 -0.74 -10.04 -9.82
C ASN A 128 -2.02 -10.87 -9.94
N ALA A 129 -2.20 -11.88 -9.10
CA ALA A 129 -3.36 -12.76 -9.14
C ALA A 129 -4.56 -12.21 -8.35
N SER A 130 -4.37 -11.21 -7.49
CA SER A 130 -5.48 -10.65 -6.70
C SER A 130 -6.44 -9.86 -7.58
N GLU A 131 -7.71 -10.27 -7.57
CA GLU A 131 -8.82 -9.55 -8.20
C GLU A 131 -9.41 -8.46 -7.28
N ILE A 132 -9.10 -8.52 -5.98
CA ILE A 132 -9.60 -7.58 -4.96
C ILE A 132 -8.74 -6.30 -4.90
N LEU A 133 -7.41 -6.44 -4.98
CA LEU A 133 -6.49 -5.29 -4.86
C LEU A 133 -6.76 -4.17 -5.87
N PRO A 134 -7.04 -4.42 -7.17
CA PRO A 134 -7.35 -3.35 -8.11
C PRO A 134 -8.57 -2.53 -7.70
N LEU A 135 -9.63 -3.17 -7.18
CA LEU A 135 -10.86 -2.51 -6.74
C LEU A 135 -10.62 -1.71 -5.45
N LEU A 136 -9.86 -2.30 -4.52
CA LEU A 136 -9.48 -1.63 -3.29
C LEU A 136 -8.61 -0.38 -3.56
N PHE A 137 -7.65 -0.50 -4.49
CA PHE A 137 -6.81 0.62 -4.91
C PHE A 137 -7.59 1.69 -5.67
N ALA A 138 -8.60 1.32 -6.47
CA ALA A 138 -9.51 2.29 -7.07
C ALA A 138 -10.31 3.06 -6.02
N THR A 139 -10.76 2.40 -4.96
CA THR A 139 -11.44 3.03 -3.81
C THR A 139 -10.54 4.07 -3.14
N PHE A 140 -9.29 3.67 -2.83
CA PHE A 140 -8.30 4.57 -2.23
C PHE A 140 -7.89 5.72 -3.14
N ASP A 141 -7.73 5.46 -4.44
CA ASP A 141 -7.45 6.45 -5.47
C ASP A 141 -8.56 7.51 -5.56
N ARG A 142 -9.83 7.06 -5.52
CA ARG A 142 -11.00 7.94 -5.54
C ARG A 142 -10.99 8.87 -4.33
N TYR A 143 -10.74 8.35 -3.13
CA TYR A 143 -10.65 9.14 -1.90
C TYR A 143 -9.52 10.17 -1.96
N GLY A 144 -8.33 9.75 -2.40
CA GLY A 144 -7.11 10.57 -2.44
C GLY A 144 -7.17 11.75 -3.42
N LYS A 145 -7.86 11.60 -4.57
CA LYS A 145 -7.97 12.65 -5.59
C LYS A 145 -8.94 13.77 -5.21
N SER A 146 -10.20 13.43 -4.96
CA SER A 146 -11.25 14.39 -4.63
C SER A 146 -12.38 13.80 -3.79
N GLY A 147 -12.39 12.47 -3.56
CA GLY A 147 -13.52 11.80 -2.91
C GLY A 147 -13.76 12.27 -1.47
N ARG A 148 -12.68 12.68 -0.77
CA ARG A 148 -12.77 13.27 0.57
C ARG A 148 -13.56 14.58 0.64
N PHE A 149 -13.79 15.25 -0.50
CA PHE A 149 -14.56 16.48 -0.59
C PHE A 149 -15.82 16.32 -1.45
N HIS A 150 -16.17 15.10 -1.89
CA HIS A 150 -17.29 14.87 -2.81
C HIS A 150 -18.60 15.53 -2.35
N HIS A 151 -19.01 15.32 -1.10
CA HIS A 151 -20.23 15.96 -0.59
C HIS A 151 -20.06 17.47 -0.37
N LEU A 152 -18.85 17.97 -0.06
CA LEU A 152 -18.61 19.41 0.02
C LEU A 152 -18.71 20.08 -1.36
N ASP A 153 -18.25 19.40 -2.41
CA ASP A 153 -18.36 19.87 -3.78
C ASP A 153 -19.84 19.95 -4.19
N ILE A 154 -20.65 18.92 -3.90
CA ILE A 154 -22.11 18.94 -4.12
C ILE A 154 -22.75 20.10 -3.35
N LEU A 155 -22.41 20.29 -2.07
CA LEU A 155 -22.92 21.40 -1.27
C LEU A 155 -22.53 22.78 -1.85
N ALA A 156 -21.38 22.87 -2.51
CA ALA A 156 -20.89 24.11 -3.09
C ALA A 156 -21.48 24.43 -4.47
N THR A 157 -21.82 23.41 -5.26
CA THR A 157 -22.23 23.58 -6.66
C THR A 157 -23.69 23.22 -6.96
N ASP A 158 -24.37 22.49 -6.06
CA ASP A 158 -25.67 21.86 -6.29
C ASP A 158 -25.68 20.89 -7.51
N GLU A 159 -24.50 20.44 -7.93
CA GLU A 159 -24.31 19.45 -9.01
C GLU A 159 -23.96 18.10 -8.40
N PRO A 160 -24.38 16.95 -9.00
CA PRO A 160 -24.20 15.61 -8.43
C PRO A 160 -22.73 15.12 -8.30
N GLY A 161 -21.74 15.96 -8.66
CA GLY A 161 -20.34 15.58 -8.74
C GLY A 161 -20.03 14.75 -10.00
N THR A 162 -18.79 14.81 -10.48
CA THR A 162 -18.38 14.11 -11.71
C THR A 162 -18.21 12.60 -11.53
N ASP A 163 -17.90 12.17 -10.30
CA ASP A 163 -17.58 10.79 -9.96
C ASP A 163 -18.29 10.39 -8.65
N ASP A 164 -18.69 9.13 -8.56
CA ASP A 164 -19.34 8.55 -7.38
C ASP A 164 -18.52 8.71 -6.07
N PRO A 165 -19.16 8.71 -4.89
CA PRO A 165 -18.44 8.77 -3.62
C PRO A 165 -17.55 7.54 -3.39
N PRO A 166 -16.48 7.65 -2.59
CA PRO A 166 -15.61 6.51 -2.23
C PRO A 166 -16.35 5.27 -1.69
N SER A 167 -17.48 5.46 -1.00
CA SER A 167 -18.31 4.35 -0.51
C SER A 167 -18.89 3.47 -1.63
N ALA A 168 -19.20 4.05 -2.80
CA ALA A 168 -19.68 3.28 -3.95
C ALA A 168 -18.58 2.39 -4.54
N TYR A 169 -17.33 2.85 -4.51
CA TYR A 169 -16.17 2.05 -4.92
C TYR A 169 -15.91 0.91 -3.93
N TRP A 170 -16.07 1.18 -2.62
CA TRP A 170 -15.98 0.14 -1.60
C TRP A 170 -17.06 -0.94 -1.77
N GLU A 171 -18.29 -0.55 -2.09
CA GLU A 171 -19.38 -1.50 -2.37
C GLU A 171 -19.02 -2.43 -3.53
N GLN A 172 -18.32 -1.95 -4.57
CA GLN A 172 -17.82 -2.82 -5.65
C GLN A 172 -16.81 -3.86 -5.16
N VAL A 173 -15.98 -3.53 -4.16
CA VAL A 173 -15.07 -4.49 -3.52
C VAL A 173 -15.87 -5.58 -2.82
N GLU A 174 -16.85 -5.21 -2.00
CA GLU A 174 -17.69 -6.15 -1.27
C GLU A 174 -18.50 -7.04 -2.22
N LEU A 175 -19.15 -6.45 -3.23
CA LEU A 175 -19.90 -7.17 -4.26
C LEU A 175 -19.01 -8.16 -5.02
N HIS A 176 -17.79 -7.76 -5.37
CA HIS A 176 -16.86 -8.66 -6.04
C HIS A 176 -16.50 -9.85 -5.17
N VAL A 177 -16.12 -9.64 -3.89
CA VAL A 177 -15.81 -10.74 -2.96
C VAL A 177 -17.01 -11.68 -2.83
N ARG A 178 -18.20 -11.12 -2.63
CA ARG A 178 -19.45 -11.90 -2.54
C ARG A 178 -19.68 -12.72 -3.80
N ALA A 179 -19.41 -12.18 -4.99
CA ALA A 179 -19.62 -12.90 -6.26
C ALA A 179 -18.60 -14.01 -6.50
N THR A 180 -17.31 -13.78 -6.18
CA THR A 180 -16.22 -14.67 -6.58
C THR A 180 -15.81 -15.70 -5.52
N HIS A 181 -16.18 -15.49 -4.25
CA HIS A 181 -15.79 -16.37 -3.14
C HIS A 181 -17.01 -17.08 -2.57
N SER A 182 -17.07 -18.40 -2.76
CA SER A 182 -18.24 -19.22 -2.38
C SER A 182 -18.62 -19.14 -0.90
N GLY A 183 -17.65 -18.89 -0.01
CA GLY A 183 -17.90 -18.66 1.41
C GLY A 183 -18.72 -17.41 1.75
N PHE A 184 -19.04 -16.58 0.74
CA PHE A 184 -19.79 -15.33 0.83
C PHE A 184 -21.01 -15.26 -0.12
N HIS A 185 -21.42 -16.36 -0.76
CA HIS A 185 -22.61 -16.36 -1.64
C HIS A 185 -23.91 -16.20 -0.84
N ASP A 186 -24.01 -16.87 0.31
CA ASP A 186 -25.22 -16.88 1.12
C ASP A 186 -25.14 -15.81 2.22
N VAL A 187 -25.85 -14.71 2.01
CA VAL A 187 -26.02 -13.66 3.03
C VAL A 187 -27.12 -14.09 4.01
N PRO A 188 -26.84 -14.20 5.32
CA PRO A 188 -27.80 -14.70 6.30
C PRO A 188 -28.80 -13.60 6.73
N TYR A 189 -29.68 -13.19 5.81
CA TYR A 189 -30.72 -12.19 6.10
C TYR A 189 -31.70 -12.70 7.17
N GLY A 190 -32.10 -11.81 8.08
CA GLY A 190 -33.08 -12.10 9.14
C GLY A 190 -32.47 -12.64 10.44
N ASP A 191 -31.17 -12.98 10.46
CA ASP A 191 -30.41 -13.29 11.66
C ASP A 191 -29.32 -12.24 11.86
N ASN A 192 -29.52 -11.36 12.85
CA ASN A 192 -28.61 -10.25 13.11
C ASN A 192 -27.21 -10.72 13.55
N GLN A 193 -27.12 -11.80 14.32
CA GLN A 193 -25.82 -12.30 14.79
C GLN A 193 -25.06 -12.94 13.63
N ALA A 194 -25.73 -13.80 12.86
CA ALA A 194 -25.12 -14.43 11.70
C ALA A 194 -24.68 -13.40 10.65
N LEU A 195 -25.46 -12.31 10.47
CA LEU A 195 -25.11 -11.22 9.59
C LEU A 195 -23.86 -10.46 10.08
N GLU A 196 -23.76 -10.17 11.38
CA GLU A 196 -22.57 -9.51 11.95
C GLU A 196 -21.31 -10.36 11.79
N GLU A 197 -21.41 -11.67 12.01
CA GLU A 197 -20.31 -12.63 11.79
C GLU A 197 -19.93 -12.72 10.31
N TYR A 198 -20.91 -12.80 9.40
CA TYR A 198 -20.71 -12.80 7.95
C TYR A 198 -19.95 -11.54 7.49
N GLU A 199 -20.45 -10.38 7.91
CA GLU A 199 -19.87 -9.08 7.57
C GLU A 199 -18.43 -8.95 8.11
N THR A 200 -18.17 -9.51 9.31
CA THR A 200 -16.82 -9.52 9.90
C THR A 200 -15.86 -10.40 9.10
N ARG A 201 -16.31 -11.57 8.63
CA ARG A 201 -15.52 -12.42 7.73
C ARG A 201 -15.21 -11.72 6.41
N LEU A 202 -16.18 -10.98 5.85
CA LEU A 202 -16.01 -10.27 4.58
C LEU A 202 -14.92 -9.21 4.68
N ARG A 203 -14.95 -8.42 5.76
CA ARG A 203 -13.92 -7.41 6.04
C ARG A 203 -12.55 -8.01 6.29
N ASN A 204 -12.49 -9.10 7.05
CA ASN A 204 -11.23 -9.82 7.27
C ASN A 204 -10.64 -10.30 5.94
N ARG A 205 -11.45 -10.80 5.00
CA ARG A 205 -10.96 -11.16 3.67
C ARG A 205 -10.36 -9.98 2.92
N ILE A 206 -11.05 -8.83 2.90
CA ILE A 206 -10.54 -7.61 2.24
C ILE A 206 -9.26 -7.10 2.90
N ALA A 207 -9.20 -7.13 4.24
CA ALA A 207 -8.02 -6.74 5.00
C ALA A 207 -6.82 -7.67 4.74
N ASP A 208 -7.07 -8.98 4.66
CA ASP A 208 -6.05 -9.99 4.43
C ASP A 208 -5.41 -9.83 3.03
N GLU A 209 -6.18 -9.39 2.02
CA GLU A 209 -5.64 -9.04 0.70
C GLU A 209 -4.68 -7.84 0.77
N LEU A 210 -5.06 -6.77 1.50
CA LEU A 210 -4.20 -5.61 1.68
C LEU A 210 -2.93 -5.94 2.50
N GLU A 211 -3.07 -6.74 3.55
CA GLU A 211 -1.96 -7.23 4.36
C GLU A 211 -1.03 -8.12 3.53
N THR A 212 -1.58 -8.99 2.69
CA THR A 212 -0.81 -9.84 1.76
C THR A 212 -0.05 -9.01 0.74
N TRP A 213 -0.67 -7.97 0.19
CA TRP A 213 0.03 -7.03 -0.68
C TRP A 213 1.21 -6.35 0.04
N TRP A 214 0.97 -5.81 1.24
CA TRP A 214 2.01 -5.17 2.03
C TRP A 214 3.16 -6.13 2.36
N TYR A 215 2.81 -7.38 2.73
CA TYR A 215 3.74 -8.48 2.94
C TYR A 215 4.62 -8.70 1.68
N CYS A 216 3.98 -8.85 0.54
CA CYS A 216 4.69 -9.09 -0.72
C CYS A 216 5.62 -7.93 -1.09
N VAL A 217 5.17 -6.68 -0.97
CA VAL A 217 5.99 -5.50 -1.29
C VAL A 217 7.23 -5.41 -0.41
N HIS A 218 7.11 -5.63 0.90
CA HIS A 218 8.27 -5.60 1.78
C HIS A 218 9.24 -6.74 1.47
N ARG A 219 8.75 -7.96 1.22
CA ARG A 219 9.61 -9.10 0.87
C ARG A 219 10.29 -8.90 -0.48
N LEU A 220 9.62 -8.32 -1.47
CA LEU A 220 10.23 -7.91 -2.73
C LEU A 220 11.34 -6.86 -2.50
N GLY A 221 11.13 -5.92 -1.58
CA GLY A 221 12.16 -5.04 -1.02
C GLY A 221 13.38 -5.80 -0.51
N VAL A 222 13.17 -6.69 0.45
CA VAL A 222 14.21 -7.52 1.06
C VAL A 222 14.97 -8.35 0.02
N GLN A 223 14.28 -8.87 -1.00
CA GLN A 223 14.91 -9.62 -2.10
C GLN A 223 15.73 -8.73 -3.05
N GLY A 224 15.63 -7.41 -2.95
CA GLY A 224 16.40 -6.45 -3.75
C GLY A 224 15.74 -6.00 -5.03
N CYS A 225 14.45 -6.25 -5.23
CA CYS A 225 13.73 -5.77 -6.42
C CYS A 225 13.70 -4.24 -6.53
N PHE A 226 14.01 -3.52 -5.45
CA PHE A 226 14.11 -2.06 -5.40
C PHE A 226 15.52 -1.55 -5.05
N GLY A 227 16.55 -2.35 -5.36
CA GLY A 227 17.95 -1.99 -5.14
C GLY A 227 18.42 -2.13 -3.69
N ASP A 228 19.66 -1.74 -3.42
CA ASP A 228 20.30 -1.94 -2.11
C ASP A 228 19.65 -1.10 -1.00
N LEU A 229 19.24 0.13 -1.32
CA LEU A 229 18.43 0.93 -0.42
C LEU A 229 17.08 0.25 -0.16
N GLY A 230 16.45 -0.29 -1.20
CA GLY A 230 15.20 -1.04 -1.12
C GLY A 230 15.27 -2.27 -0.22
N ARG A 231 16.42 -2.96 -0.14
CA ARG A 231 16.63 -4.06 0.82
C ARG A 231 16.52 -3.62 2.27
N LYS A 232 17.12 -2.47 2.59
CA LYS A 232 17.08 -1.91 3.95
C LYS A 232 15.68 -1.44 4.31
N ILE A 233 15.06 -0.70 3.39
CA ILE A 233 13.70 -0.17 3.59
C ILE A 233 12.66 -1.29 3.64
N GLY A 234 12.82 -2.35 2.83
CA GLY A 234 11.94 -3.51 2.82
C GLY A 234 11.84 -4.22 4.19
N TRP A 235 12.89 -4.20 5.01
CA TRP A 235 12.80 -4.69 6.39
C TRP A 235 12.05 -3.73 7.32
N ALA A 236 12.21 -2.43 7.11
CA ALA A 236 11.70 -1.40 8.00
C ALA A 236 10.24 -1.03 7.75
N ILE A 237 9.70 -1.27 6.55
CA ILE A 237 8.27 -1.05 6.27
C ILE A 237 7.35 -2.14 6.82
N TRP A 238 7.87 -3.27 7.32
CA TRP A 238 7.06 -4.34 7.93
C TRP A 238 7.19 -4.30 9.45
N GLU A 239 6.09 -4.55 10.18
CA GLU A 239 6.08 -4.53 11.64
C GLU A 239 6.88 -5.71 12.24
N VAL A 240 7.82 -5.40 13.13
CA VAL A 240 8.67 -6.42 13.76
C VAL A 240 7.81 -7.36 14.61
N GLY A 241 7.93 -8.66 14.37
CA GLY A 241 7.17 -9.69 15.08
C GLY A 241 5.76 -9.92 14.52
N ARG A 242 5.29 -9.11 13.57
CA ARG A 242 4.03 -9.37 12.86
C ARG A 242 4.21 -10.60 11.97
N PRO A 243 3.40 -11.66 12.14
CA PRO A 243 3.49 -12.84 11.30
C PRO A 243 3.13 -12.49 9.86
N GLY A 244 3.79 -13.12 8.89
CA GLY A 244 3.37 -13.01 7.50
C GLY A 244 1.95 -13.59 7.31
N PRO A 245 1.24 -13.17 6.26
CA PRO A 245 -0.06 -13.74 5.91
C PRO A 245 0.09 -15.25 5.70
N ASP A 246 -0.86 -16.01 6.23
CA ASP A 246 -0.90 -17.45 6.12
C ASP A 246 -1.31 -17.86 4.69
N PRO A 247 -0.45 -18.55 3.91
CA PRO A 247 -0.81 -19.01 2.57
C PRO A 247 -2.01 -19.97 2.54
N ALA A 248 -2.45 -20.51 3.68
CA ALA A 248 -3.62 -21.39 3.78
C ALA A 248 -4.98 -20.66 3.88
N ARG A 249 -5.02 -19.32 3.90
CA ARG A 249 -6.26 -18.51 4.00
C ARG A 249 -6.79 -17.95 2.66
N GLY A 250 -6.11 -18.28 1.55
CA GLY A 250 -6.48 -17.89 0.19
C GLY A 250 -7.71 -18.61 -0.34
#